data_AF-A0A535X981-F1
#
_entry.id   AF-A0A535X981-F1
#
_cell.length_a   1.000
_cell.length_b   1.000
_cell.length_c   1.000
_cell.angle_alpha   90.00
_cell.angle_beta   90.00
_cell.angle_gamma   90.00
#
_symmetry.space_group_name_H-M   'P 1'
#
loop_
_entity.id
_entity.type
_entity.pdbx_description
1 polymer ?
#
loop_
_entity_poly.entity_id
_entity_poly.type
_entity_poly.pdbx_seq_one_letter_code
_entity_poly.pdbx_strand_id
1 'polypeptide(L)'
;MRQTPQPGTLTLPGMEDVGLSPIRRQYLELKRRQPDAILLFRLGDFYETFEDDAHLAARVLDITLTSREMGRGERLPMAGIPVHAAEAYIGRLIAASIPVAIAEQIGNVPRNGIVPREIVRVLTPGMLLESDLLVGTRANFLLGLIRDGSGFGLAYVDVSTGELLVTTVTGPSAVELATAELVRIGPSEILVQSDESIDSLAPPGAAITRRGPELFAPLAATRAVVRCFGGALESSGLADHPLATRALGGLLAYVQEARPA
;
A
#
# COMPACT_ATOMS: atom_id res chain seq x y z
N MET A 1 -22.68 44.47 -18.86
CA MET A 1 -21.55 43.73 -19.47
C MET A 1 -21.44 42.39 -18.77
N ARG A 2 -21.93 41.32 -19.39
CA ARG A 2 -21.86 39.95 -18.84
C ARG A 2 -20.51 39.36 -19.23
N GLN A 3 -19.70 38.95 -18.25
CA GLN A 3 -18.45 38.25 -18.48
C GLN A 3 -18.76 36.80 -18.90
N THR A 4 -18.24 36.41 -20.05
CA THR A 4 -18.25 35.03 -20.53
C THR A 4 -17.21 34.24 -19.73
N PRO A 5 -17.54 33.09 -19.13
CA PRO A 5 -16.54 32.25 -18.46
C PRO A 5 -15.65 31.57 -19.51
N GLN A 6 -14.33 31.58 -19.27
CA GLN A 6 -13.37 30.85 -20.10
C GLN A 6 -13.58 29.34 -19.95
N PRO A 7 -13.47 28.55 -21.04
CA PRO A 7 -13.55 27.10 -20.94
C PRO A 7 -12.34 26.55 -20.19
N GLY A 8 -12.61 25.78 -19.14
CA GLY A 8 -11.59 25.09 -18.34
C GLY A 8 -10.77 24.13 -19.20
N THR A 9 -9.46 24.18 -19.03
CA THR A 9 -8.51 23.24 -19.61
C THR A 9 -8.84 21.83 -19.13
N LEU A 10 -9.46 21.01 -20.00
CA LEU A 10 -9.47 19.56 -19.80
C LEU A 10 -8.05 19.05 -20.06
N THR A 11 -7.31 18.74 -19.00
CA THR A 11 -6.07 17.98 -19.11
C THR A 11 -6.42 16.53 -19.41
N LEU A 12 -6.19 16.09 -20.65
CA LEU A 12 -6.34 14.69 -21.05
C LEU A 12 -5.25 13.84 -20.37
N PRO A 13 -5.57 12.64 -19.83
CA PRO A 13 -4.55 11.73 -19.31
C PRO A 13 -3.66 11.25 -20.47
N GLY A 14 -2.36 11.56 -20.41
CA GLY A 14 -1.36 11.12 -21.39
C GLY A 14 -0.44 12.21 -21.98
N MET A 15 -0.69 13.50 -21.71
CA MET A 15 0.18 14.59 -22.20
C MET A 15 1.35 14.96 -21.28
N GLU A 16 1.45 14.39 -20.08
CA GLU A 16 2.55 14.65 -19.12
C GLU A 16 3.88 13.95 -19.49
N ASP A 17 3.85 12.96 -20.39
CA ASP A 17 5.03 12.14 -20.74
C ASP A 17 5.80 12.67 -21.99
N VAL A 18 5.33 13.77 -22.60
CA VAL A 18 5.94 14.39 -23.79
C VAL A 18 7.12 15.26 -23.36
N GLY A 19 8.27 14.63 -23.12
CA GLY A 19 9.45 15.35 -22.63
C GLY A 19 10.40 14.49 -21.81
N LEU A 20 9.88 13.45 -21.19
CA LEU A 20 10.64 12.63 -20.24
C LEU A 20 11.63 11.70 -20.94
N SER A 21 12.73 11.42 -20.26
CA SER A 21 13.64 10.35 -20.66
C SER A 21 12.96 8.98 -20.54
N PRO A 22 13.40 7.98 -21.32
CA PRO A 22 12.84 6.63 -21.25
C PRO A 22 12.88 6.04 -19.84
N ILE A 23 13.97 6.26 -19.10
CA ILE A 23 14.15 5.75 -17.74
C ILE A 23 13.20 6.43 -16.75
N ARG A 24 13.01 7.76 -16.85
CA ARG A 24 12.07 8.49 -15.97
C ARG A 24 10.63 8.07 -16.25
N ARG A 25 10.26 7.90 -17.53
CA ARG A 25 8.92 7.40 -17.89
C ARG A 25 8.66 6.03 -17.26
N GLN A 26 9.60 5.10 -17.38
CA GLN A 26 9.47 3.78 -16.76
C GLN A 26 9.36 3.86 -15.23
N TYR A 27 10.16 4.71 -14.59
CA TYR A 27 10.06 4.94 -13.15
C TYR A 27 8.67 5.44 -12.74
N LEU A 28 8.15 6.48 -13.40
CA LEU A 28 6.83 7.04 -13.10
C LEU A 28 5.70 6.05 -13.38
N GLU A 29 5.81 5.25 -14.43
CA GLU A 29 4.84 4.18 -14.72
C GLU A 29 4.77 3.16 -13.57
N LEU A 30 5.91 2.72 -13.04
CA LEU A 30 5.95 1.83 -11.89
C LEU A 30 5.48 2.53 -10.61
N LYS A 31 5.87 3.79 -10.37
CA LYS A 31 5.45 4.57 -9.20
C LYS A 31 3.94 4.80 -9.17
N ARG A 32 3.29 5.02 -10.32
CA ARG A 32 1.82 5.15 -10.42
C ARG A 32 1.08 3.88 -9.96
N ARG A 33 1.72 2.70 -10.07
CA ARG A 33 1.13 1.44 -9.57
C ARG A 33 1.21 1.32 -8.05
N GLN A 34 2.17 1.99 -7.41
CA GLN A 34 2.40 1.96 -5.96
C GLN A 34 2.67 3.39 -5.45
N PRO A 35 1.67 4.28 -5.45
CA PRO A 35 1.86 5.70 -5.14
C PRO A 35 2.28 5.93 -3.69
N ASP A 36 1.80 5.10 -2.76
CA ASP A 36 2.05 5.23 -1.32
C ASP A 36 3.40 4.66 -0.86
N ALA A 37 4.03 3.84 -1.70
CA ALA A 37 5.26 3.13 -1.34
C ALA A 37 6.50 3.83 -1.89
N ILE A 38 7.60 3.84 -1.14
CA ILE A 38 8.90 4.23 -1.69
C ILE A 38 9.28 3.23 -2.78
N LEU A 39 9.49 3.71 -4.02
CA LEU A 39 9.91 2.86 -5.12
C LEU A 39 11.43 2.72 -5.16
N LEU A 40 11.93 1.56 -4.74
CA LEU A 40 13.33 1.15 -4.88
C LEU A 40 13.56 0.62 -6.30
N PHE A 41 14.12 1.47 -7.15
CA PHE A 41 14.34 1.19 -8.57
C PHE A 41 15.76 0.70 -8.83
N ARG A 42 15.92 -0.55 -9.29
CA ARG A 42 17.26 -1.12 -9.48
C ARG A 42 18.04 -0.47 -10.61
N LEU A 43 19.22 0.04 -10.27
CA LEU A 43 20.20 0.62 -11.18
C LEU A 43 21.60 0.06 -10.85
N GLY A 44 21.96 -1.04 -11.51
CA GLY A 44 23.22 -1.74 -11.25
C GLY A 44 23.21 -2.38 -9.86
N ASP A 45 24.19 -1.99 -9.05
CA ASP A 45 24.38 -2.50 -7.68
C ASP A 45 23.67 -1.66 -6.60
N PHE A 46 22.84 -0.71 -7.01
CA PHE A 46 22.06 0.16 -6.12
C PHE A 46 20.56 0.05 -6.41
N TYR A 47 19.77 0.19 -5.35
CA TYR A 47 18.39 0.63 -5.44
C TYR A 47 18.36 2.14 -5.27
N GLU A 48 17.78 2.82 -6.25
CA GLU A 48 17.63 4.27 -6.21
C GLU A 48 16.15 4.65 -6.13
N THR A 49 15.88 5.72 -5.42
CA THR A 49 14.57 6.35 -5.32
C THR A 49 14.70 7.83 -5.69
N PHE A 50 13.63 8.42 -6.21
CA PHE A 50 13.65 9.76 -6.80
C PHE A 50 12.56 10.67 -6.22
N GLU A 51 12.73 11.99 -6.41
CA GLU A 51 11.74 13.01 -6.06
C GLU A 51 11.34 12.95 -4.57
N ASP A 52 10.04 12.94 -4.25
CA ASP A 52 9.56 12.95 -2.86
C ASP A 52 10.00 11.71 -2.07
N ASP A 53 10.05 10.56 -2.74
CA ASP A 53 10.52 9.32 -2.13
C ASP A 53 12.00 9.42 -1.76
N ALA A 54 12.81 10.16 -2.54
CA ALA A 54 14.23 10.39 -2.22
C ALA A 54 14.39 11.26 -0.97
N HIS A 55 13.59 12.33 -0.85
CA HIS A 55 13.59 13.17 0.34
C HIS A 55 13.17 12.40 1.60
N LEU A 56 12.14 11.56 1.47
CA LEU A 56 11.66 10.72 2.56
C LEU A 56 12.69 9.66 2.97
N ALA A 57 13.23 8.92 1.99
CA ALA A 57 14.25 7.90 2.23
C ALA A 57 15.51 8.50 2.86
N ALA A 58 16.02 9.62 2.34
CA ALA A 58 17.20 10.30 2.89
C ALA A 58 17.01 10.65 4.36
N ARG A 59 15.85 11.21 4.72
CA ARG A 59 15.53 11.59 6.10
C ARG A 59 15.38 10.38 7.04
N VAL A 60 14.65 9.34 6.63
CA VAL A 60 14.36 8.19 7.49
C VAL A 60 15.56 7.26 7.62
N LEU A 61 16.31 7.08 6.53
CA LEU A 61 17.46 6.20 6.49
C LEU A 61 18.77 6.88 6.91
N ASP A 62 18.76 8.21 7.06
CA ASP A 62 19.95 9.03 7.31
C ASP A 62 21.04 8.75 6.26
N ILE A 63 20.63 8.82 4.98
CA ILE A 63 21.50 8.63 3.82
C ILE A 63 21.60 9.93 3.02
N THR A 64 22.66 10.04 2.22
CA THR A 64 22.89 11.25 1.42
C THR A 64 21.82 11.44 0.36
N LEU A 65 21.15 12.60 0.42
CA LEU A 65 20.33 13.09 -0.69
C LEU A 65 21.24 13.74 -1.74
N THR A 66 21.17 13.23 -2.96
CA THR A 66 21.95 13.73 -4.10
C THR A 66 21.00 14.14 -5.24
N SER A 67 21.54 14.42 -6.42
CA SER A 67 20.73 14.59 -7.62
C SER A 67 21.34 13.87 -8.81
N ARG A 68 20.48 13.19 -9.58
CA ARG A 68 20.85 12.43 -10.77
C ARG A 68 20.31 13.12 -12.02
N GLU A 69 21.15 13.25 -13.04
CA GLU A 69 20.66 13.64 -14.37
C GLU A 69 19.94 12.45 -14.99
N MET A 70 18.65 12.61 -15.26
CA MET A 70 17.82 11.56 -15.87
C MET A 70 17.74 11.68 -17.39
N GLY A 71 18.58 12.53 -18.00
CA GLY A 71 18.59 12.82 -19.44
C GLY A 71 17.84 14.10 -19.78
N ARG A 72 18.14 14.68 -20.96
CA ARG A 72 17.61 15.98 -21.43
C ARG A 72 17.89 17.16 -20.48
N GLY A 73 18.97 17.08 -19.69
CA GLY A 73 19.42 18.16 -18.79
C GLY A 73 18.63 18.32 -17.50
N GLU A 74 17.67 17.43 -17.22
CA GLU A 74 16.88 17.46 -16.00
C GLU A 74 17.55 16.68 -14.87
N ARG A 75 17.74 17.32 -13.71
CA ARG A 75 18.27 16.70 -12.49
C ARG A 75 17.15 16.48 -11.49
N LEU A 76 16.99 15.26 -11.01
CA LEU A 76 16.03 14.91 -9.98
C LEU A 76 16.73 14.65 -8.64
N PRO A 77 16.11 15.02 -7.51
CA PRO A 77 16.52 14.51 -6.20
C PRO A 77 16.59 12.99 -6.23
N MET A 78 17.65 12.42 -5.65
CA MET A 78 17.90 10.98 -5.64
C MET A 78 18.55 10.56 -4.33
N ALA A 79 18.09 9.44 -3.79
CA ALA A 79 18.74 8.74 -2.69
C ALA A 79 18.88 7.27 -3.08
N GLY A 80 19.95 6.62 -2.63
CA GLY A 80 20.25 5.25 -3.03
C GLY A 80 20.80 4.41 -1.89
N ILE A 81 20.49 3.11 -1.92
CA ILE A 81 21.00 2.11 -1.01
C ILE A 81 21.64 0.97 -1.80
N PRO A 82 22.73 0.35 -1.30
CA PRO A 82 23.35 -0.75 -2.00
C PRO A 82 22.48 -2.01 -1.93
N VAL A 83 22.39 -2.75 -3.04
CA VAL A 83 21.54 -3.95 -3.16
C VAL A 83 21.85 -4.99 -2.09
N HIS A 84 23.14 -5.22 -1.80
CA HIS A 84 23.58 -6.22 -0.82
C HIS A 84 23.22 -5.89 0.63
N ALA A 85 22.87 -4.63 0.93
CA ALA A 85 22.41 -4.22 2.26
C ALA A 85 20.94 -3.81 2.28
N ALA A 86 20.20 -4.04 1.17
CA ALA A 86 18.86 -3.50 0.98
C ALA A 86 17.88 -3.92 2.08
N GLU A 87 17.95 -5.17 2.56
CA GLU A 87 17.06 -5.69 3.60
C GLU A 87 17.10 -4.88 4.89
N ALA A 88 18.29 -4.48 5.35
CA ALA A 88 18.44 -3.69 6.56
C ALA A 88 17.80 -2.29 6.43
N TYR A 89 17.96 -1.65 5.27
CA TYR A 89 17.33 -0.35 4.99
C TYR A 89 15.82 -0.47 4.83
N ILE A 90 15.35 -1.51 4.13
CA ILE A 90 13.93 -1.81 3.99
C ILE A 90 13.29 -2.02 5.37
N GLY A 91 13.91 -2.80 6.25
CA GLY A 91 13.41 -2.99 7.62
C GLY A 91 13.25 -1.68 8.39
N ARG A 92 14.15 -0.72 8.22
CA ARG A 92 14.02 0.62 8.81
C ARG A 92 12.86 1.43 8.23
N LEU A 93 12.62 1.36 6.91
CA LEU A 93 11.46 2.03 6.30
C LEU A 93 10.14 1.43 6.81
N ILE A 94 10.07 0.10 6.87
CA ILE A 94 8.90 -0.62 7.37
C ILE A 94 8.65 -0.31 8.85
N ALA A 95 9.69 -0.28 9.68
CA ALA A 95 9.58 0.11 11.10
C ALA A 95 9.10 1.56 11.28
N ALA A 96 9.36 2.43 10.29
CA ALA A 96 8.83 3.78 10.24
C ALA A 96 7.40 3.86 9.64
N SER A 97 6.72 2.72 9.46
CA SER A 97 5.40 2.60 8.82
C SER A 97 5.35 3.10 7.37
N ILE A 98 6.47 2.97 6.63
CA ILE A 98 6.57 3.40 5.23
C ILE A 98 6.60 2.16 4.32
N PRO A 99 5.60 1.96 3.45
CA PRO A 99 5.60 0.88 2.48
C PRO A 99 6.74 1.03 1.45
N VAL A 100 7.20 -0.10 0.91
CA VAL A 100 8.32 -0.16 -0.04
C VAL A 100 7.95 -1.04 -1.24
N ALA A 101 8.14 -0.55 -2.44
CA ALA A 101 8.02 -1.33 -3.68
C ALA A 101 9.40 -1.52 -4.31
N ILE A 102 9.73 -2.73 -4.75
CA ILE A 102 11.03 -3.08 -5.33
C ILE A 102 10.85 -3.37 -6.81
N ALA A 103 11.47 -2.54 -7.65
CA ALA A 103 11.50 -2.70 -9.08
C ALA A 103 12.83 -3.30 -9.55
N GLU A 104 12.75 -4.51 -10.10
CA GLU A 104 13.89 -5.29 -10.59
C GLU A 104 14.01 -5.22 -12.11
N GLN A 105 15.23 -5.46 -12.62
CA GLN A 105 15.47 -5.58 -14.05
C GLN A 105 15.00 -6.94 -14.56
N ILE A 106 14.13 -6.94 -15.57
CA ILE A 106 13.59 -8.15 -16.18
C ILE A 106 14.36 -8.47 -17.46
N GLY A 107 15.13 -9.55 -17.43
CA GLY A 107 15.97 -9.96 -18.54
C GLY A 107 17.13 -8.99 -18.83
N ASN A 108 17.92 -9.32 -19.85
CA ASN A 108 19.20 -8.65 -20.11
C ASN A 108 19.20 -7.85 -21.42
N VAL A 109 18.09 -7.82 -22.15
CA VAL A 109 18.00 -7.19 -23.47
C VAL A 109 17.35 -5.81 -23.34
N PRO A 110 18.06 -4.72 -23.67
CA PRO A 110 17.48 -3.39 -23.69
C PRO A 110 16.35 -3.29 -24.71
N ARG A 111 15.19 -2.76 -24.29
CA ARG A 111 14.10 -2.34 -25.19
C ARG A 111 14.13 -0.82 -25.28
N ASN A 112 14.28 -0.27 -26.49
CA ASN A 112 14.42 1.17 -26.70
C ASN A 112 15.57 1.81 -25.88
N GLY A 113 16.69 1.08 -25.74
CA GLY A 113 17.88 1.55 -25.02
C GLY A 113 17.82 1.43 -23.49
N ILE A 114 16.73 0.90 -22.91
CA ILE A 114 16.61 0.64 -21.46
C ILE A 114 16.19 -0.79 -21.18
N VAL A 115 16.74 -1.40 -20.13
CA VAL A 115 16.31 -2.73 -19.67
C VAL A 115 14.92 -2.60 -19.03
N PRO A 116 13.93 -3.44 -19.41
CA PRO A 116 12.62 -3.39 -18.80
C PRO A 116 12.68 -3.72 -17.31
N ARG A 117 11.77 -3.16 -16.52
CA ARG A 117 11.69 -3.36 -15.09
C ARG A 117 10.27 -3.60 -14.65
N GLU A 118 10.12 -4.41 -13.63
CA GLU A 118 8.84 -4.76 -13.03
C GLU A 118 8.95 -4.71 -11.51
N ILE A 119 7.86 -4.33 -10.86
CA ILE A 119 7.75 -4.44 -9.40
C ILE A 119 7.64 -5.92 -9.09
N VAL A 120 8.67 -6.48 -8.47
CA VAL A 120 8.73 -7.90 -8.08
C VAL A 120 8.30 -8.12 -6.64
N ARG A 121 8.25 -7.05 -5.82
CA ARG A 121 7.90 -7.14 -4.41
C ARG A 121 7.31 -5.82 -3.92
N VAL A 122 6.24 -5.91 -3.14
CA VAL A 122 5.66 -4.79 -2.38
C VAL A 122 5.63 -5.22 -0.92
N LEU A 123 6.22 -4.40 -0.05
CA LEU A 123 6.33 -4.64 1.38
C LEU A 123 5.57 -3.55 2.10
N THR A 124 4.64 -3.95 2.96
CA THR A 124 3.91 -3.05 3.86
C THR A 124 4.07 -3.57 5.29
N PRO A 125 3.86 -2.73 6.32
CA PRO A 125 3.98 -3.19 7.71
C PRO A 125 3.12 -4.42 8.04
N GLY A 126 1.93 -4.57 7.44
CA GLY A 126 1.04 -5.71 7.64
C GLY A 126 1.22 -6.88 6.66
N MET A 127 2.06 -6.77 5.63
CA MET A 127 2.21 -7.80 4.58
C MET A 127 3.64 -8.37 4.48
N LEU A 128 4.37 -8.39 5.59
CA LEU A 128 5.71 -8.98 5.64
C LEU A 128 5.64 -10.51 5.63
N LEU A 129 6.40 -11.13 4.73
CA LEU A 129 6.56 -12.58 4.65
C LEU A 129 7.94 -13.02 5.16
N GLU A 130 8.92 -12.13 5.12
CA GLU A 130 10.30 -12.39 5.47
C GLU A 130 10.48 -12.39 6.99
N SER A 131 10.93 -13.52 7.53
CA SER A 131 11.16 -13.68 8.97
C SER A 131 12.16 -12.67 9.53
N ASP A 132 13.13 -12.22 8.73
CA ASP A 132 14.14 -11.24 9.14
C ASP A 132 13.58 -9.81 9.32
N LEU A 133 12.43 -9.52 8.70
CA LEU A 133 11.70 -8.26 8.87
C LEU A 133 10.64 -8.33 9.96
N LEU A 134 10.28 -9.53 10.42
CA LEU A 134 9.31 -9.74 11.49
C LEU A 134 9.95 -9.53 12.85
N VAL A 135 9.29 -8.76 13.71
CA VAL A 135 9.77 -8.50 15.07
C VAL A 135 9.35 -9.64 15.99
N GLY A 136 10.24 -10.63 16.13
CA GLY A 136 10.06 -11.75 17.08
C GLY A 136 9.06 -12.80 16.59
N THR A 137 8.34 -13.42 17.54
CA THR A 137 7.38 -14.51 17.27
C THR A 137 5.92 -14.07 17.26
N ARG A 138 5.66 -12.76 17.23
CA ARG A 138 4.29 -12.22 17.22
C ARG A 138 3.72 -12.30 15.81
N ALA A 139 2.44 -12.65 15.71
CA ALA A 139 1.69 -12.58 14.47
C ALA A 139 1.71 -11.16 13.89
N ASN A 140 1.89 -11.04 12.57
CA ASN A 140 1.96 -9.77 11.87
C ASN A 140 0.63 -9.49 11.17
N PHE A 141 -0.35 -9.05 11.95
CA PHE A 141 -1.70 -8.88 11.43
C PHE A 141 -1.85 -7.60 10.61
N LEU A 142 -2.36 -7.75 9.39
CA LEU A 142 -3.01 -6.71 8.62
C LEU A 142 -4.50 -6.75 8.92
N LEU A 143 -5.08 -5.61 9.30
CA LEU A 143 -6.49 -5.51 9.69
C LEU A 143 -7.24 -4.55 8.79
N GLY A 144 -8.37 -4.97 8.20
CA GLY A 144 -9.37 -4.12 7.59
C GLY A 144 -10.43 -3.71 8.61
N LEU A 145 -10.70 -2.42 8.73
CA LEU A 145 -11.71 -1.86 9.62
C LEU A 145 -12.73 -1.06 8.81
N ILE A 146 -14.00 -1.37 9.01
CA ILE A 146 -15.12 -0.56 8.53
C ILE A 146 -16.01 -0.17 9.70
N ARG A 147 -16.48 1.07 9.67
CA ARG A 147 -17.46 1.60 10.59
C ARG A 147 -18.69 2.04 9.81
N ASP A 148 -19.86 1.86 10.40
CA ASP A 148 -21.07 2.59 10.01
C ASP A 148 -21.91 2.95 11.25
N GLY A 149 -23.12 3.47 11.05
CA GLY A 149 -24.01 3.87 12.14
C GLY A 149 -24.47 2.72 13.05
N SER A 150 -24.26 1.46 12.67
CA SER A 150 -24.66 0.28 13.45
C SER A 150 -23.52 -0.32 14.29
N GLY A 151 -22.26 -0.04 13.92
CA GLY A 151 -21.09 -0.59 14.61
C GLY A 151 -19.84 -0.67 13.74
N PHE A 152 -19.00 -1.67 14.03
CA PHE A 152 -17.74 -1.92 13.34
C PHE A 152 -17.67 -3.34 12.78
N GLY A 153 -17.09 -3.47 11.60
CA GLY A 153 -16.61 -4.72 11.02
C GLY A 153 -15.10 -4.75 11.05
N LEU A 154 -14.55 -5.85 11.53
CA LEU A 154 -13.12 -6.09 11.61
C LEU A 154 -12.82 -7.38 10.86
N ALA A 155 -11.82 -7.34 9.98
CA ALA A 155 -11.25 -8.52 9.35
C ALA A 155 -9.75 -8.43 9.46
N TYR A 156 -9.05 -9.50 9.81
CA TYR A 156 -7.61 -9.46 9.93
C TYR A 156 -6.96 -10.75 9.51
N VAL A 157 -5.78 -10.63 8.91
CA VAL A 157 -5.04 -11.72 8.31
C VAL A 157 -3.59 -11.65 8.73
N ASP A 158 -3.01 -12.80 9.07
CA ASP A 158 -1.56 -12.98 9.06
C ASP A 158 -1.20 -13.60 7.70
N VAL A 159 -0.54 -12.80 6.86
CA VAL A 159 -0.22 -13.20 5.47
C VAL A 159 0.79 -14.35 5.45
N SER A 160 1.60 -14.51 6.49
CA SER A 160 2.62 -15.56 6.58
C SER A 160 2.04 -16.94 6.91
N THR A 161 0.96 -16.99 7.70
CA THR A 161 0.31 -18.24 8.12
C THR A 161 -0.98 -18.53 7.35
N GLY A 162 -1.58 -17.52 6.73
CA GLY A 162 -2.91 -17.59 6.12
C GLY A 162 -4.04 -17.58 7.15
N GLU A 163 -3.74 -17.36 8.43
CA GLU A 163 -4.77 -17.20 9.46
C GLU A 163 -5.59 -15.97 9.16
N LEU A 164 -6.91 -16.16 9.02
CA LEU A 164 -7.86 -15.12 8.71
C LEU A 164 -9.05 -15.20 9.66
N LEU A 165 -9.35 -14.09 10.32
CA LEU A 165 -10.50 -13.97 11.21
C LEU A 165 -11.30 -12.73 10.89
N VAL A 166 -12.58 -12.78 11.26
CA VAL A 166 -13.55 -11.71 11.07
C VAL A 166 -14.44 -11.61 12.30
N THR A 167 -14.81 -10.39 12.65
CA THR A 167 -15.74 -10.12 13.74
C THR A 167 -16.51 -8.82 13.49
N THR A 168 -17.64 -8.68 14.18
CA THR A 168 -18.45 -7.46 14.18
C THR A 168 -18.78 -7.06 15.60
N VAL A 169 -18.71 -5.77 15.90
CA VAL A 169 -19.15 -5.21 17.18
C VAL A 169 -20.22 -4.16 16.95
N THR A 170 -21.35 -4.29 17.63
CA THR A 170 -22.55 -3.45 17.41
C THR A 170 -23.14 -2.99 18.74
N GLY A 171 -23.97 -1.95 18.69
CA GLY A 171 -24.71 -1.44 19.84
C GLY A 171 -23.99 -0.33 20.62
N PRO A 172 -24.50 0.06 21.79
CA PRO A 172 -24.07 1.28 22.49
C PRO A 172 -22.58 1.29 22.88
N SER A 173 -22.00 0.12 23.19
CA SER A 173 -20.59 -0.04 23.55
C SER A 173 -19.70 -0.44 22.37
N ALA A 174 -20.16 -0.32 21.13
CA ALA A 174 -19.41 -0.77 19.94
C ALA A 174 -18.02 -0.14 19.83
N VAL A 175 -17.87 1.14 20.22
CA VAL A 175 -16.58 1.85 20.21
C VAL A 175 -15.61 1.21 21.22
N GLU A 176 -16.04 1.00 22.46
CA GLU A 176 -15.21 0.40 23.51
C GLU A 176 -14.78 -1.03 23.14
N LEU A 177 -15.71 -1.82 22.59
CA LEU A 177 -15.44 -3.18 22.13
C LEU A 177 -14.49 -3.21 20.93
N ALA A 178 -14.65 -2.29 19.96
CA ALA A 178 -13.74 -2.18 18.82
C ALA A 178 -12.32 -1.82 19.28
N THR A 179 -12.17 -0.87 20.21
CA THR A 179 -10.87 -0.51 20.79
C THR A 179 -10.24 -1.68 21.52
N ALA A 180 -11.01 -2.42 22.32
CA ALA A 180 -10.52 -3.60 23.02
C ALA A 180 -10.03 -4.69 22.03
N GLU A 181 -10.77 -4.91 20.95
CA GLU A 181 -10.37 -5.85 19.88
C GLU A 181 -9.10 -5.40 19.17
N LEU A 182 -8.97 -4.11 18.82
CA LEU A 182 -7.76 -3.57 18.20
C LEU A 182 -6.52 -3.71 19.09
N VAL A 183 -6.67 -3.49 20.41
CA VAL A 183 -5.59 -3.71 21.38
C VAL A 183 -5.24 -5.18 21.52
N ARG A 184 -6.25 -6.07 21.57
CA ARG A 184 -6.07 -7.53 21.68
C ARG A 184 -5.34 -8.09 20.46
N ILE A 185 -5.75 -7.68 19.26
CA ILE A 185 -5.14 -8.10 17.99
C ILE A 185 -3.73 -7.49 17.88
N GLY A 186 -3.62 -6.19 18.15
CA GLY A 186 -2.41 -5.39 17.94
C GLY A 186 -1.89 -5.50 16.51
N PRO A 187 -2.68 -5.07 15.52
CA PRO A 187 -2.29 -5.13 14.11
C PRO A 187 -1.10 -4.21 13.83
N SER A 188 -0.21 -4.66 12.94
CA SER A 188 0.92 -3.85 12.46
C SER A 188 0.47 -2.82 11.43
N GLU A 189 -0.64 -3.10 10.74
CA GLU A 189 -1.25 -2.19 9.76
C GLU A 189 -2.78 -2.29 9.81
N ILE A 190 -3.43 -1.13 9.79
CA ILE A 190 -4.88 -0.98 9.76
C ILE A 190 -5.28 -0.29 8.46
N LEU A 191 -6.04 -1.00 7.64
CA LEU A 191 -6.67 -0.52 6.43
C LEU A 191 -8.04 0.09 6.75
N VAL A 192 -8.23 1.36 6.41
CA VAL A 192 -9.49 2.10 6.60
C VAL A 192 -9.90 2.86 5.35
N GLN A 193 -11.18 3.26 5.31
CA GLN A 193 -11.67 4.18 4.30
C GLN A 193 -11.05 5.57 4.45
N SER A 194 -10.74 6.26 3.34
CA SER A 194 -9.98 7.53 3.31
C SER A 194 -10.52 8.66 4.21
N ASP A 195 -11.82 8.65 4.52
CA ASP A 195 -12.49 9.68 5.33
C ASP A 195 -12.71 9.27 6.80
N GLU A 196 -12.34 8.05 7.19
CA GLU A 196 -12.55 7.56 8.54
C GLU A 196 -11.37 7.97 9.45
N SER A 197 -11.68 8.70 10.54
CA SER A 197 -10.71 8.93 11.60
C SER A 197 -10.80 7.81 12.63
N ILE A 198 -9.70 7.07 12.77
CA ILE A 198 -9.55 6.00 13.75
C ILE A 198 -8.42 6.29 14.74
N ASP A 199 -7.91 7.52 14.79
CA ASP A 199 -6.70 7.86 15.56
C ASP A 199 -6.88 7.61 17.07
N SER A 200 -8.13 7.66 17.56
CA SER A 200 -8.50 7.32 18.94
C SER A 200 -8.69 5.82 19.20
N LEU A 201 -8.79 5.01 18.15
CA LEU A 201 -8.99 3.56 18.19
C LEU A 201 -7.70 2.79 17.92
N ALA A 202 -6.84 3.34 17.06
CA ALA A 202 -5.63 2.69 16.60
C ALA A 202 -4.64 2.49 17.76
N PRO A 203 -4.11 1.27 17.96
CA PRO A 203 -3.09 1.04 18.97
C PRO A 203 -1.78 1.75 18.56
N PRO A 204 -0.95 2.16 19.53
CA PRO A 204 0.33 2.80 19.25
C PRO A 204 1.21 1.93 18.33
N GLY A 205 1.75 2.54 17.29
CA GLY A 205 2.67 1.89 16.35
C GLY A 205 2.01 1.15 15.19
N ALA A 206 0.67 1.05 15.15
CA ALA A 206 -0.02 0.53 13.97
C ALA A 206 0.06 1.53 12.81
N ALA A 207 0.51 1.07 11.65
CA ALA A 207 0.43 1.85 10.42
C ALA A 207 -1.04 2.03 10.02
N ILE A 208 -1.43 3.22 9.56
CA ILE A 208 -2.80 3.47 9.08
C ILE A 208 -2.75 3.67 7.56
N THR A 209 -3.31 2.72 6.83
CA THR A 209 -3.42 2.77 5.38
C THR A 209 -4.83 3.16 4.97
N ARG A 210 -4.94 4.21 4.18
CA ARG A 210 -6.22 4.77 3.72
C ARG A 210 -6.51 4.34 2.28
N ARG A 211 -7.71 3.83 2.01
CA ARG A 211 -8.19 3.47 0.67
C ARG A 211 -9.55 4.06 0.41
N GLY A 212 -9.86 4.29 -0.87
CA GLY A 212 -11.13 4.88 -1.25
C GLY A 212 -12.33 4.00 -0.86
N PRO A 213 -13.52 4.61 -0.69
CA PRO A 213 -14.74 3.90 -0.28
C PRO A 213 -15.13 2.75 -1.22
N GLU A 214 -14.73 2.81 -2.49
CA GLU A 214 -14.98 1.79 -3.50
C GLU A 214 -14.44 0.41 -3.12
N LEU A 215 -13.30 0.36 -2.42
CA LEU A 215 -12.68 -0.88 -1.96
C LEU A 215 -13.55 -1.62 -0.92
N PHE A 216 -14.29 -0.84 -0.12
CA PHE A 216 -15.14 -1.32 0.97
C PHE A 216 -16.64 -1.29 0.64
N ALA A 217 -17.00 -0.96 -0.59
CA ALA A 217 -18.38 -0.92 -1.04
C ALA A 217 -18.99 -2.32 -0.98
N PRO A 218 -20.26 -2.49 -0.55
CA PRO A 218 -20.87 -3.81 -0.33
C PRO A 218 -20.72 -4.79 -1.49
N LEU A 219 -20.96 -4.31 -2.73
CA LEU A 219 -20.86 -5.14 -3.93
C LEU A 219 -19.40 -5.52 -4.26
N ALA A 220 -18.47 -4.56 -4.15
CA ALA A 220 -17.06 -4.80 -4.42
C ALA A 220 -16.48 -5.79 -3.40
N ALA A 221 -16.78 -5.59 -2.12
CA ALA A 221 -16.35 -6.43 -1.03
C ALA A 221 -16.90 -7.87 -1.16
N THR A 222 -18.20 -8.02 -1.45
CA THR A 222 -18.82 -9.32 -1.68
C THR A 222 -18.14 -10.07 -2.83
N ARG A 223 -17.85 -9.38 -3.94
CA ARG A 223 -17.12 -9.96 -5.08
C ARG A 223 -15.71 -10.38 -4.71
N ALA A 224 -15.00 -9.61 -3.89
CA ALA A 224 -13.66 -9.97 -3.43
C ALA A 224 -13.68 -11.23 -2.55
N VAL A 225 -14.63 -11.32 -1.62
CA VAL A 225 -14.83 -12.50 -0.76
C VAL A 225 -15.14 -13.74 -1.61
N VAL A 226 -16.14 -13.66 -2.49
CA VAL A 226 -16.54 -14.76 -3.38
C VAL A 226 -15.38 -15.20 -4.29
N ARG A 227 -14.62 -14.24 -4.84
CA ARG A 227 -13.44 -14.54 -5.67
C ARG A 227 -12.36 -15.29 -4.89
N CYS A 228 -12.17 -14.96 -3.61
CA CYS A 228 -11.10 -15.52 -2.79
C CYS A 228 -11.41 -16.93 -2.30
N PHE A 229 -12.62 -17.17 -1.77
CA PHE A 229 -12.98 -18.48 -1.19
C PHE A 229 -13.64 -19.43 -2.19
N GLY A 230 -14.11 -18.91 -3.31
CA GLY A 230 -15.02 -19.65 -4.20
C GLY A 230 -16.41 -19.81 -3.58
N GLY A 231 -17.39 -20.13 -4.42
CA GLY A 231 -18.78 -20.35 -3.97
C GLY A 231 -19.58 -19.07 -3.73
N ALA A 232 -20.75 -19.23 -3.10
CA ALA A 232 -21.68 -18.13 -2.82
C ALA A 232 -21.44 -17.55 -1.41
N LEU A 233 -21.78 -16.28 -1.18
CA LEU A 233 -21.56 -15.61 0.13
C LEU A 233 -22.33 -16.30 1.27
N GLU A 234 -23.46 -16.92 0.96
CA GLU A 234 -24.29 -17.70 1.87
C GLU A 234 -23.53 -18.89 2.46
N SER A 235 -22.54 -19.41 1.74
CA SER A 235 -21.72 -20.55 2.19
C SER A 235 -20.54 -20.14 3.10
N SER A 236 -20.23 -18.85 3.22
CA SER A 236 -19.13 -18.36 4.06
C SER A 236 -19.53 -17.99 5.49
N GLY A 237 -20.82 -18.07 5.81
CA GLY A 237 -21.35 -17.62 7.12
C GLY A 237 -21.33 -16.09 7.29
N LEU A 238 -21.09 -15.32 6.21
CA LEU A 238 -20.99 -13.86 6.25
C LEU A 238 -22.23 -13.14 5.69
N ALA A 239 -23.20 -13.85 5.13
CA ALA A 239 -24.38 -13.26 4.51
C ALA A 239 -25.15 -12.31 5.43
N ASP A 240 -25.28 -12.66 6.72
CA ASP A 240 -25.95 -11.84 7.72
C ASP A 240 -25.01 -10.85 8.44
N HIS A 241 -23.76 -10.75 8.00
CA HIS A 241 -22.72 -9.91 8.61
C HIS A 241 -22.14 -8.91 7.58
N PRO A 242 -22.92 -7.88 7.17
CA PRO A 242 -22.51 -6.96 6.11
C PRO A 242 -21.26 -6.16 6.48
N LEU A 243 -21.09 -5.78 7.76
CA LEU A 243 -19.91 -5.08 8.24
C LEU A 243 -18.64 -5.94 8.13
N ALA A 244 -18.68 -7.20 8.55
CA ALA A 244 -17.56 -8.12 8.40
C ALA A 244 -17.26 -8.40 6.93
N THR A 245 -18.29 -8.59 6.10
CA THR A 245 -18.12 -8.78 4.65
C THR A 245 -17.38 -7.61 4.00
N ARG A 246 -17.76 -6.38 4.35
CA ARG A 246 -17.12 -5.15 3.84
C ARG A 246 -15.66 -5.04 4.28
N ALA A 247 -15.39 -5.24 5.58
CA ALA A 247 -14.04 -5.21 6.12
C ALA A 247 -13.15 -6.27 5.45
N LEU A 248 -13.65 -7.51 5.34
CA LEU A 248 -12.93 -8.61 4.71
C LEU A 248 -12.71 -8.38 3.21
N GLY A 249 -13.73 -7.93 2.49
CA GLY A 249 -13.60 -7.69 1.06
C GLY A 249 -12.60 -6.60 0.72
N GLY A 250 -12.57 -5.52 1.53
CA GLY A 250 -11.55 -4.48 1.41
C GLY A 250 -10.15 -5.01 1.72
N LEU A 251 -10.00 -5.75 2.81
CA LEU A 251 -8.73 -6.40 3.19
C LEU A 251 -8.19 -7.30 2.05
N LEU A 252 -9.04 -8.16 1.49
CA LEU A 252 -8.67 -9.08 0.40
C LEU A 252 -8.31 -8.34 -0.89
N ALA A 253 -9.03 -7.27 -1.21
CA ALA A 253 -8.72 -6.44 -2.38
C ALA A 253 -7.34 -5.79 -2.23
N TYR A 254 -7.03 -5.23 -1.05
CA TYR A 254 -5.73 -4.63 -0.77
C TYR A 254 -4.58 -5.65 -0.82
N VAL A 255 -4.77 -6.85 -0.26
CA VAL A 255 -3.78 -7.94 -0.39
C VAL A 255 -3.55 -8.31 -1.86
N GLN A 256 -4.57 -8.25 -2.72
CA GLN A 256 -4.41 -8.49 -4.16
C GLN A 256 -3.72 -7.34 -4.90
N GLU A 257 -3.94 -6.09 -4.50
CA GLU A 257 -3.24 -4.91 -5.06
C GLU A 257 -1.73 -4.96 -4.80
N ALA A 258 -1.32 -5.49 -3.65
CA ALA A 258 0.07 -5.63 -3.27
C ALA A 258 0.80 -6.77 -4.02
N ARG A 259 0.07 -7.64 -4.73
CA ARG A 259 0.69 -8.71 -5.50
C ARG A 259 1.40 -8.14 -6.74
N PRO A 260 2.69 -8.47 -6.95
CA PRO A 260 3.35 -8.30 -8.24
C PRO A 260 2.48 -8.89 -9.36
N ALA A 261 2.44 -8.21 -10.50
CA ALA A 261 1.70 -8.68 -11.68
C ALA A 261 2.41 -9.85 -12.35
#